data_AF-A0A1H9CYW6-F1
#
_entry.id   AF-A0A1H9CYW6-F1
#
_cell.length_a   1.000
_cell.length_b   1.000
_cell.length_c   1.000
_cell.angle_alpha   90.00
_cell.angle_beta   90.00
_cell.angle_gamma   90.00
#
_symmetry.space_group_name_H-M   'P 1'
#
loop_
_entity.id
_entity.type
_entity.pdbx_description
1 polymer ?
#
loop_
_entity_poly.entity_id
_entity_poly.type
_entity_poly.pdbx_seq_one_letter_code
_entity_poly.pdbx_strand_id
1 'polypeptide(L)'
;MQTISPLTRYLQALEQGDYQPDDVQKAAVTELDKIQKALIARQQTTTTSTDKKGLLGRFSKIFQRSESSEQPVQGLYMWGGVGRGKTWIMDMFYQSVPGDRKLRLHFHRFMLRVHEELSQLQGHSDPLLIIAERFREQTDLLCFDEFFVSDITDAMLLGTLMEALFQRGITLVATSNIPPDHLYRNGLQRARFLPAIEQIKTHCQVMHVDAGVDYRLRALTAAHLWKSPLNDETHAAISALFKNLSGTDFVQAPSPVLEINHRAMKTEHVAEGVLAIRFSVLCGENRSQHDYIALSQQFHTVLLLDVPPLTSQTEDHARRFLAMVDEFYERHVKLVVSAEVALEAIYQGNQLKFEYQRCLSRLQEMQSEEYLRLPHLP
;
A
#
# COMPACT_ATOMS: atom_id res chain seq x y z
N MET A 1 -10.90 -15.90 23.11
CA MET A 1 -9.75 -16.46 22.37
C MET A 1 -8.50 -15.70 22.80
N GLN A 2 -7.43 -16.37 23.20
CA GLN A 2 -6.18 -15.69 23.56
C GLN A 2 -5.62 -15.03 22.29
N THR A 3 -5.40 -13.71 22.34
CA THR A 3 -4.81 -12.95 21.25
C THR A 3 -3.32 -13.27 21.16
N ILE A 4 -2.92 -13.94 20.09
CA ILE A 4 -1.53 -14.28 19.80
C ILE A 4 -0.78 -12.97 19.50
N SER A 5 0.35 -12.74 20.16
CA SER A 5 1.14 -11.52 19.99
C SER A 5 1.89 -11.48 18.65
N PRO A 6 2.31 -10.30 18.15
CA PRO A 6 3.12 -10.18 16.95
C PRO A 6 4.36 -11.07 17.00
N LEU A 7 5.07 -11.07 18.14
CA LEU A 7 6.30 -11.85 18.29
C LEU A 7 6.04 -13.36 18.22
N THR A 8 4.95 -13.84 18.83
CA THR A 8 4.59 -15.26 18.72
C THR A 8 4.21 -15.65 17.29
N ARG A 9 3.45 -14.81 16.57
CA ARG A 9 3.11 -15.05 15.15
C ARG A 9 4.37 -15.08 14.27
N TYR A 10 5.33 -14.18 14.52
CA TYR A 10 6.60 -14.14 13.80
C TYR A 10 7.40 -15.42 13.99
N LEU A 11 7.55 -15.88 15.23
CA LEU A 11 8.25 -17.13 15.53
C LEU A 11 7.59 -18.34 14.88
N GLN A 12 6.25 -18.42 14.88
CA GLN A 12 5.50 -19.48 14.21
C GLN A 12 5.72 -19.48 12.68
N ALA A 13 5.75 -18.29 12.06
CA ALA A 13 5.99 -18.17 10.62
C ALA A 13 7.43 -18.57 10.23
N LEU A 14 8.41 -18.31 11.10
CA LEU A 14 9.79 -18.79 10.91
C LEU A 14 9.88 -20.32 11.04
N GLU A 15 9.17 -20.92 12.00
CA GLU A 15 9.13 -22.38 12.19
C GLU A 15 8.49 -23.12 11.01
N GLN A 16 7.55 -22.49 10.30
CA GLN A 16 6.91 -23.05 9.11
C GLN A 16 7.83 -23.06 7.88
N GLY A 17 8.98 -22.38 7.92
CA GLY A 17 9.98 -22.40 6.85
C GLY A 17 9.70 -21.45 5.68
N ASP A 18 8.62 -20.68 5.73
CA ASP A 18 8.24 -19.72 4.68
C ASP A 18 9.14 -18.47 4.66
N TYR A 19 9.85 -18.19 5.76
CA TYR A 19 10.65 -16.97 5.95
C TYR A 19 12.01 -17.28 6.60
N GLN A 20 13.03 -16.48 6.26
CA GLN A 20 14.34 -16.58 6.90
C GLN A 20 14.43 -15.63 8.10
N PRO A 21 15.11 -16.01 9.19
CA PRO A 21 15.27 -15.15 10.35
C PRO A 21 16.10 -13.91 9.97
N ASP A 22 15.52 -12.75 10.25
CA ASP A 22 16.18 -11.45 10.10
C ASP A 22 16.09 -10.65 11.40
N ASP A 23 17.23 -10.15 11.85
CA ASP A 23 17.36 -9.40 13.10
C ASP A 23 16.62 -8.06 13.03
N VAL A 24 16.56 -7.43 11.86
CA VAL A 24 15.86 -6.16 11.66
C VAL A 24 14.35 -6.35 11.74
N GLN A 25 13.81 -7.35 11.05
CA GLN A 25 12.41 -7.76 11.17
C GLN A 25 12.05 -8.13 12.61
N LYS A 26 12.88 -8.95 13.28
CA LYS A 26 12.65 -9.33 14.68
C LYS A 26 12.59 -8.12 15.61
N ALA A 27 13.47 -7.14 15.42
CA ALA A 27 13.46 -5.91 16.21
C ALA A 27 12.19 -5.09 15.96
N ALA A 28 11.74 -4.96 14.70
CA ALA A 28 10.49 -4.28 14.36
C ALA A 28 9.26 -4.96 14.99
N VAL A 29 9.18 -6.29 14.90
CA VAL A 29 8.12 -7.09 15.52
C VAL A 29 8.13 -6.95 17.04
N THR A 30 9.32 -6.83 17.65
CA THR A 30 9.44 -6.62 19.10
C THR A 30 8.87 -5.27 19.53
N GLU A 31 9.07 -4.20 18.76
CA GLU A 31 8.43 -2.91 19.05
C GLU A 31 6.91 -2.98 18.87
N LEU A 32 6.43 -3.65 17.83
CA LEU A 32 4.99 -3.85 17.60
C LEU A 32 4.32 -4.67 18.72
N ASP A 33 5.04 -5.64 19.31
CA ASP A 33 4.59 -6.39 20.48
C ASP A 33 4.39 -5.48 21.72
N LYS A 34 5.29 -4.50 21.93
CA LYS A 34 5.13 -3.49 22.99
C LYS A 34 3.91 -2.60 22.73
N ILE A 35 3.70 -2.18 21.49
CA ILE A 35 2.56 -1.35 21.08
C ILE A 35 1.25 -2.11 21.33
N GLN A 36 1.16 -3.38 20.91
CA GLN A 36 -0.02 -4.22 21.14
C GLN A 36 -0.34 -4.32 22.64
N LYS A 37 0.66 -4.60 23.48
CA LYS A 37 0.48 -4.67 24.94
C LYS A 37 0.00 -3.35 25.54
N ALA A 38 0.55 -2.23 25.10
CA ALA A 38 0.14 -0.91 25.55
C ALA A 38 -1.30 -0.56 25.13
N LEU A 39 -1.70 -0.92 23.90
CA LEU A 39 -3.09 -0.76 23.43
C LEU A 39 -4.07 -1.60 24.25
N ILE A 40 -3.73 -2.86 24.54
CA ILE A 40 -4.57 -3.75 25.36
C ILE A 40 -4.71 -3.19 26.79
N ALA A 41 -3.60 -2.75 27.41
CA ALA A 41 -3.63 -2.16 28.74
C ALA A 41 -4.53 -0.92 28.80
N ARG A 42 -4.51 -0.07 27.77
CA ARG A 42 -5.37 1.11 27.66
C ARG A 42 -6.85 0.75 27.53
N GLN A 43 -7.21 -0.26 26.75
CA GLN A 43 -8.61 -0.70 26.63
C GLN A 43 -9.16 -1.23 27.97
N GLN A 44 -8.34 -1.91 28.76
CA GLN A 44 -8.70 -2.45 30.07
C GLN A 44 -8.94 -1.37 31.13
N THR A 45 -8.16 -0.27 31.12
CA THR A 45 -8.37 0.84 32.05
C THR A 45 -9.63 1.64 31.74
N THR A 46 -9.98 1.81 30.45
CA THR A 46 -11.24 2.47 30.07
C THR A 46 -12.48 1.69 30.53
N THR A 47 -12.48 0.36 30.42
CA THR A 47 -13.62 -0.51 30.78
C THR A 47 -13.82 -0.66 32.30
N THR A 48 -12.76 -0.63 33.11
CA THR A 48 -12.89 -0.70 34.58
C THR A 48 -13.39 0.61 35.21
N SER A 49 -13.24 1.74 34.52
CA SER A 49 -13.67 3.06 35.02
C SER A 49 -15.18 3.30 34.91
N THR A 50 -15.87 2.60 34.00
CA THR A 50 -17.31 2.72 33.78
C THR A 50 -18.15 1.99 34.83
N ASP A 51 -17.68 0.85 35.36
CA ASP A 51 -18.45 0.04 36.33
C ASP A 51 -18.46 0.60 37.76
N LYS A 52 -17.44 1.36 38.18
CA LYS A 52 -17.38 1.93 39.54
C LYS A 52 -18.12 3.27 39.71
N LYS A 53 -18.58 3.90 38.62
CA LYS A 53 -19.24 5.23 38.65
C LYS A 53 -20.78 5.18 38.76
N GLY A 54 -21.37 4.00 38.94
CA GLY A 54 -22.83 3.80 38.91
C GLY A 54 -23.64 4.37 40.09
N LEU A 55 -23.05 4.69 41.25
CA LEU A 55 -23.85 5.00 42.45
C LEU A 55 -23.53 6.33 43.17
N LEU A 56 -22.36 6.96 42.98
CA LEU A 56 -21.99 8.19 43.71
C LEU A 56 -21.65 9.42 42.84
N GLY A 57 -21.74 9.33 41.51
CA GLY A 57 -21.22 10.35 40.60
C GLY A 57 -22.21 11.42 40.08
N ARG A 58 -23.48 11.44 40.52
CA ARG A 58 -24.50 12.34 39.92
C ARG A 58 -24.43 13.80 40.39
N PHE A 59 -23.67 14.12 41.43
CA PHE A 59 -23.63 15.48 42.03
C PHE A 59 -22.36 16.31 41.73
N SER A 60 -21.37 15.78 41.00
CA SER A 60 -20.14 16.52 40.63
C SER A 60 -20.09 16.98 39.16
N LYS A 61 -21.18 16.79 38.40
CA LYS A 61 -21.19 16.91 36.92
C LYS A 61 -21.15 18.33 36.33
N ILE A 62 -20.93 19.39 37.12
CA ILE A 62 -20.94 20.78 36.61
C ILE A 62 -19.56 21.47 36.64
N PHE A 63 -18.50 20.89 37.21
CA PHE A 63 -17.21 21.59 37.30
C PHE A 63 -15.93 20.83 36.91
N GLN A 64 -16.04 19.63 36.34
CA GLN A 64 -14.88 18.88 35.85
C GLN A 64 -15.18 18.21 34.50
N ARG A 65 -15.28 19.04 33.47
CA ARG A 65 -14.97 18.63 32.09
C ARG A 65 -13.50 18.99 31.85
N SER A 66 -12.61 18.44 32.66
CA SER A 66 -11.19 18.41 32.33
C SER A 66 -11.05 17.44 31.17
N GLU A 67 -10.74 17.96 29.99
CA GLU A 67 -10.23 17.19 28.86
C GLU A 67 -9.04 16.36 29.36
N SER A 68 -9.28 15.11 29.74
CA SER A 68 -8.21 14.15 29.88
C SER A 68 -7.75 13.85 28.46
N SER A 69 -6.78 14.62 27.96
CA SER A 69 -6.07 14.32 26.73
C SER A 69 -5.41 12.95 26.92
N GLU A 70 -6.08 11.89 26.48
CA GLU A 70 -5.49 10.56 26.49
C GLU A 70 -4.35 10.56 25.47
N GLN A 71 -3.12 10.62 25.96
CA GLN A 71 -1.93 10.53 25.12
C GLN A 71 -2.00 9.23 24.30
N PRO A 72 -1.72 9.28 22.98
CA PRO A 72 -1.70 8.09 22.15
C PRO A 72 -0.59 7.14 22.62
N VAL A 73 -0.76 5.84 22.38
CA VAL A 73 0.36 4.91 22.53
C VAL A 73 1.41 5.31 21.49
N GLN A 74 2.68 5.34 21.87
CA GLN A 74 3.74 5.63 20.91
C GLN A 74 3.72 4.59 19.78
N GLY A 75 3.55 5.08 18.56
CA GLY A 75 3.43 4.32 17.33
C GLY A 75 4.76 3.86 16.75
N LEU A 76 4.71 3.31 15.53
CA LEU A 76 5.90 2.87 14.80
C LEU A 76 5.80 3.30 13.32
N TYR A 77 6.82 4.02 12.84
CA TYR A 77 7.01 4.35 11.44
C TYR A 77 8.16 3.52 10.88
N MET A 78 7.82 2.49 10.09
CA MET A 78 8.77 1.60 9.45
C MET A 78 9.07 2.09 8.03
N TRP A 79 10.35 2.31 7.72
CA TRP A 79 10.76 2.69 6.37
C TRP A 79 11.90 1.81 5.83
N GLY A 80 11.97 1.63 4.52
CA GLY A 80 13.01 0.82 3.87
C GLY A 80 12.64 0.50 2.42
N GLY A 81 13.48 -0.22 1.68
CA GLY A 81 13.22 -0.55 0.27
C GLY A 81 11.94 -1.36 0.03
N VAL A 82 11.55 -1.48 -1.25
CA VAL A 82 10.45 -2.35 -1.67
C VAL A 82 10.81 -3.82 -1.37
N GLY A 83 9.83 -4.66 -1.06
CA GLY A 83 10.06 -6.12 -0.89
C GLY A 83 10.83 -6.54 0.37
N ARG A 84 10.98 -5.65 1.36
CA ARG A 84 11.68 -5.91 2.64
C ARG A 84 10.80 -6.50 3.75
N GLY A 85 9.56 -6.90 3.44
CA GLY A 85 8.64 -7.52 4.39
C GLY A 85 7.88 -6.56 5.31
N LYS A 86 7.95 -5.24 5.11
CA LYS A 86 7.25 -4.23 5.93
C LYS A 86 5.73 -4.48 6.00
N THR A 87 5.11 -4.74 4.85
CA THR A 87 3.68 -5.07 4.73
C THR A 87 3.32 -6.33 5.50
N TRP A 88 4.16 -7.36 5.43
CA TRP A 88 3.95 -8.61 6.16
C TRP A 88 4.04 -8.41 7.67
N ILE A 89 5.02 -7.63 8.14
CA ILE A 89 5.14 -7.21 9.54
C ILE A 89 3.89 -6.43 9.99
N MET A 90 3.41 -5.50 9.14
CA MET A 90 2.19 -4.73 9.39
C MET A 90 0.96 -5.62 9.51
N ASP A 91 0.77 -6.56 8.58
CA ASP A 91 -0.36 -7.50 8.58
C ASP A 91 -0.38 -8.35 9.86
N MET A 92 0.77 -8.91 10.22
CA MET A 92 0.93 -9.70 11.44
C MET A 92 0.56 -8.90 12.69
N PHE A 93 1.02 -7.65 12.79
CA PHE A 93 0.64 -6.76 13.87
C PHE A 93 -0.85 -6.46 13.86
N TYR A 94 -1.42 -6.05 12.73
CA TYR A 94 -2.83 -5.73 12.61
C TYR A 94 -3.73 -6.90 13.04
N GLN A 95 -3.40 -8.13 12.65
CA GLN A 95 -4.12 -9.33 13.05
C GLN A 95 -3.95 -9.72 14.53
N SER A 96 -2.89 -9.24 15.19
CA SER A 96 -2.63 -9.50 16.61
C SER A 96 -3.41 -8.56 17.56
N VAL A 97 -3.77 -7.35 17.09
CA VAL A 97 -4.47 -6.37 17.92
C VAL A 97 -5.93 -6.82 18.12
N PRO A 98 -6.42 -6.98 19.36
CA PRO A 98 -7.81 -7.37 19.61
C PRO A 98 -8.82 -6.27 19.27
N GLY A 99 -10.03 -6.72 18.94
CA GLY A 99 -11.18 -5.84 18.69
C GLY A 99 -11.19 -5.19 17.32
N ASP A 100 -12.26 -4.45 17.06
CA ASP A 100 -12.56 -3.85 15.76
C ASP A 100 -12.23 -2.35 15.68
N ARG A 101 -11.76 -1.75 16.78
CA ARG A 101 -11.35 -0.33 16.87
C ARG A 101 -9.96 -0.10 16.30
N LYS A 102 -9.71 -0.65 15.11
CA LYS A 102 -8.48 -0.55 14.34
C LYS A 102 -8.84 -0.41 12.87
N LEU A 103 -8.07 0.36 12.14
CA LEU A 103 -8.32 0.64 10.72
C LEU A 103 -7.01 0.55 9.94
N ARG A 104 -6.99 -0.27 8.89
CA ARG A 104 -5.84 -0.45 7.98
C ARG A 104 -6.23 -0.05 6.56
N LEU A 105 -5.41 0.80 5.93
CA LEU A 105 -5.58 1.23 4.53
C LEU A 105 -4.29 1.82 3.96
N HIS A 106 -4.20 1.85 2.62
CA HIS A 106 -3.18 2.63 1.93
C HIS A 106 -3.38 4.14 2.20
N PHE A 107 -2.29 4.87 2.35
CA PHE A 107 -2.33 6.30 2.68
C PHE A 107 -3.13 7.14 1.67
N HIS A 108 -3.01 6.88 0.36
CA HIS A 108 -3.77 7.62 -0.65
C HIS A 108 -5.29 7.44 -0.47
N ARG A 109 -5.76 6.23 -0.10
CA ARG A 109 -7.20 5.99 0.15
C ARG A 109 -7.69 6.72 1.40
N PHE A 110 -6.81 6.88 2.39
CA PHE A 110 -7.10 7.70 3.56
C PHE A 110 -7.31 9.16 3.16
N MET A 111 -6.41 9.71 2.33
CA MET A 111 -6.54 11.09 1.86
C MET A 111 -7.78 11.30 0.98
N LEU A 112 -8.12 10.35 0.10
CA LEU A 112 -9.37 10.41 -0.68
C LEU A 112 -10.59 10.53 0.24
N ARG A 113 -10.68 9.68 1.27
CA ARG A 113 -11.76 9.75 2.26
C ARG A 113 -11.80 11.09 2.99
N VAL A 114 -10.64 11.63 3.36
CA VAL A 114 -10.55 12.95 4.01
C VAL A 114 -11.09 14.05 3.08
N HIS A 115 -10.73 14.04 1.79
CA HIS A 115 -11.24 15.02 0.82
C HIS A 115 -12.74 14.88 0.60
N GLU A 116 -13.27 13.66 0.53
CA GLU A 116 -14.71 13.41 0.45
C GLU A 116 -15.44 13.99 1.67
N GLU A 117 -14.95 13.75 2.89
CA GLU A 117 -15.54 14.32 4.11
C GLU A 117 -15.40 15.85 4.17
N LEU A 118 -14.28 16.42 3.73
CA LEU A 118 -14.08 17.87 3.63
C LEU A 118 -15.09 18.52 2.69
N SER A 119 -15.40 17.88 1.56
CA SER A 119 -16.39 18.40 0.60
C SER A 119 -17.79 18.49 1.20
N GLN A 120 -18.14 17.57 2.10
CA GLN A 120 -19.42 17.56 2.81
C GLN A 120 -19.47 18.57 3.98
N LEU A 121 -18.31 19.01 4.45
CA LEU A 121 -18.17 19.94 5.58
C LEU A 121 -17.85 21.38 5.13
N GLN A 122 -18.12 21.71 3.86
CA GLN A 122 -17.93 23.08 3.36
C GLN A 122 -18.72 24.10 4.20
N GLY A 123 -18.05 25.15 4.65
CA GLY A 123 -18.64 26.21 5.48
C GLY A 123 -18.60 25.94 6.99
N HIS A 124 -18.18 24.74 7.44
CA HIS A 124 -17.90 24.50 8.85
C HIS A 124 -16.55 25.11 9.27
N SER A 125 -16.46 25.61 10.50
CA SER A 125 -15.19 26.00 11.12
C SER A 125 -14.39 24.75 11.46
N ASP A 126 -13.10 24.74 11.09
CA ASP A 126 -12.13 23.68 11.41
C ASP A 126 -12.60 22.26 11.07
N PRO A 127 -12.94 21.98 9.80
CA PRO A 127 -13.54 20.71 9.40
C PRO A 127 -12.62 19.50 9.67
N LEU A 128 -11.29 19.70 9.68
CA LEU A 128 -10.33 18.65 10.03
C LEU A 128 -10.48 18.16 11.48
N LEU A 129 -10.88 19.02 12.42
CA LEU A 129 -11.14 18.61 13.80
C LEU A 129 -12.38 17.72 13.90
N ILE A 130 -13.42 18.04 13.11
CA ILE A 130 -14.64 17.24 13.00
C ILE A 130 -14.32 15.87 12.40
N ILE A 131 -13.52 15.83 11.33
CA ILE A 131 -13.07 14.59 10.70
C ILE A 131 -12.25 13.74 11.69
N ALA A 132 -11.33 14.35 12.43
CA ALA A 132 -10.55 13.64 13.44
C ALA A 132 -11.43 13.06 14.57
N GLU A 133 -12.51 13.74 14.96
CA GLU A 133 -13.49 13.23 15.93
C GLU A 133 -14.20 11.99 15.38
N ARG A 134 -14.68 12.04 14.14
CA ARG A 134 -15.32 10.90 13.47
C ARG A 134 -14.38 9.70 13.36
N PHE A 135 -13.10 9.93 13.05
CA PHE A 135 -12.11 8.86 13.08
C PHE A 135 -11.95 8.28 14.49
N ARG A 136 -11.88 9.11 15.52
CA ARG A 136 -11.77 8.66 16.91
C ARG A 136 -12.97 7.85 17.38
N GLU A 137 -14.17 8.18 16.94
CA GLU A 137 -15.38 7.40 17.22
C GLU A 137 -15.26 5.98 16.65
N GLN A 138 -14.56 5.80 15.53
CA GLN A 138 -14.45 4.54 14.80
C GLN A 138 -13.22 3.71 15.19
N THR A 139 -12.07 4.36 15.43
CA THR A 139 -10.79 3.67 15.58
C THR A 139 -9.91 4.28 16.67
N ASP A 140 -9.11 3.43 17.32
CA ASP A 140 -8.04 3.82 18.25
C ASP A 140 -6.65 3.62 17.62
N LEU A 141 -6.58 2.88 16.51
CA LEU A 141 -5.35 2.52 15.81
C LEU A 141 -5.51 2.73 14.30
N LEU A 142 -4.63 3.54 13.72
CA LEU A 142 -4.47 3.67 12.28
C LEU A 142 -3.22 2.92 11.84
N CYS A 143 -3.40 2.00 10.90
CA CYS A 143 -2.34 1.31 10.19
C CYS A 143 -2.29 1.82 8.75
N PHE A 144 -1.27 2.62 8.42
CA PHE A 144 -1.07 3.09 7.05
C PHE A 144 -0.07 2.22 6.31
N ASP A 145 -0.52 1.65 5.21
CA ASP A 145 0.37 1.06 4.22
C ASP A 145 0.81 2.11 3.20
N GLU A 146 2.07 2.03 2.78
CA GLU A 146 2.64 2.86 1.73
C GLU A 146 2.43 4.36 1.97
N PHE A 147 2.83 4.84 3.15
CA PHE A 147 2.80 6.25 3.50
C PHE A 147 3.72 7.05 2.58
N PHE A 148 3.12 7.73 1.61
CA PHE A 148 3.80 8.53 0.61
C PHE A 148 2.95 9.77 0.26
N VAL A 149 3.61 10.92 0.14
CA VAL A 149 2.97 12.20 -0.15
C VAL A 149 3.68 12.85 -1.33
N SER A 150 2.95 13.03 -2.43
CA SER A 150 3.39 13.74 -3.64
C SER A 150 2.53 14.95 -3.98
N ASP A 151 1.25 14.94 -3.59
CA ASP A 151 0.32 16.04 -3.87
C ASP A 151 0.44 17.18 -2.84
N ILE A 152 0.36 18.42 -3.32
CA ILE A 152 0.30 19.61 -2.47
C ILE A 152 -0.97 19.66 -1.62
N THR A 153 -2.13 19.25 -2.15
CA THR A 153 -3.39 19.30 -1.42
C THR A 153 -3.32 18.45 -0.17
N ASP A 154 -2.73 17.27 -0.29
CA ASP A 154 -2.56 16.35 0.83
C ASP A 154 -1.54 16.90 1.83
N ALA A 155 -0.42 17.40 1.32
CA ALA A 155 0.63 17.98 2.13
C ALA A 155 0.14 19.17 2.98
N MET A 156 -0.78 19.99 2.46
CA MET A 156 -1.32 21.15 3.18
C MET A 156 -2.25 20.77 4.33
N LEU A 157 -2.93 19.63 4.25
CA LEU A 157 -3.90 19.19 5.26
C LEU A 157 -3.25 18.35 6.36
N LEU A 158 -2.19 17.61 6.01
CA LEU A 158 -1.72 16.49 6.81
C LEU A 158 -1.20 16.90 8.19
N GLY A 159 -0.51 18.05 8.30
CA GLY A 159 0.03 18.51 9.59
C GLY A 159 -1.06 18.71 10.63
N THR A 160 -2.08 19.50 10.28
CA THR A 160 -3.23 19.77 11.16
C THR A 160 -4.06 18.53 11.42
N LEU A 161 -4.27 17.67 10.40
CA LEU A 161 -5.03 16.44 10.57
C LEU A 161 -4.33 15.45 11.50
N MET A 162 -3.03 15.22 11.33
CA MET A 162 -2.27 14.29 12.17
C MET A 162 -2.24 14.77 13.63
N GLU A 163 -1.98 16.06 13.84
CA GLU A 163 -2.06 16.66 15.17
C GLU A 163 -3.44 16.42 15.82
N ALA A 164 -4.53 16.66 15.07
CA ALA A 164 -5.88 16.45 15.56
C ALA A 164 -6.19 14.98 15.90
N LEU A 165 -5.67 14.02 15.12
CA LEU A 165 -5.81 12.59 15.37
C LEU A 165 -5.03 12.16 16.63
N PHE A 166 -3.79 12.62 16.77
CA PHE A 166 -2.95 12.30 17.93
C PHE A 166 -3.46 12.92 19.23
N GLN A 167 -3.97 14.15 19.21
CA GLN A 167 -4.62 14.77 20.37
C GLN A 167 -5.84 14.00 20.88
N ARG A 168 -6.52 13.26 19.99
CA ARG A 168 -7.63 12.35 20.32
C ARG A 168 -7.16 10.98 20.79
N GLY A 169 -5.85 10.77 20.84
CA GLY A 169 -5.22 9.56 21.32
C GLY A 169 -5.24 8.41 20.31
N ILE A 170 -5.40 8.69 19.01
CA ILE A 170 -5.28 7.67 17.96
C ILE A 170 -3.80 7.32 17.79
N THR A 171 -3.48 6.04 17.87
CA THR A 171 -2.12 5.52 17.64
C THR A 171 -1.88 5.30 16.16
N LEU A 172 -0.68 5.62 15.66
CA LEU A 172 -0.29 5.39 14.27
C LEU A 172 0.76 4.28 14.16
N VAL A 173 0.56 3.34 13.25
CA VAL A 173 1.63 2.48 12.73
C VAL A 173 1.66 2.67 11.22
N ALA A 174 2.82 2.90 10.63
CA ALA A 174 2.96 3.19 9.21
C ALA A 174 4.11 2.42 8.57
N THR A 175 3.93 2.01 7.31
CA THR A 175 5.00 1.55 6.43
C THR A 175 5.26 2.57 5.33
N SER A 176 6.53 2.78 4.97
CA SER A 176 6.91 3.68 3.86
C SER A 176 8.19 3.20 3.16
N ASN A 177 8.42 3.70 1.94
CA ASN A 177 9.73 3.57 1.28
C ASN A 177 10.65 4.76 1.58
N ILE A 178 10.14 5.79 2.26
CA ILE A 178 10.82 7.07 2.45
C ILE A 178 10.91 7.37 3.96
N PRO A 179 12.09 7.74 4.50
CA PRO A 179 12.19 8.20 5.88
C PRO A 179 11.40 9.51 6.07
N PRO A 180 10.88 9.80 7.27
CA PRO A 180 10.02 10.96 7.49
C PRO A 180 10.61 12.29 7.00
N ASP A 181 11.92 12.51 7.19
CA ASP A 181 12.64 13.72 6.76
C ASP A 181 12.64 13.95 5.25
N HIS A 182 12.43 12.89 4.47
CA HIS A 182 12.41 12.94 3.00
C HIS A 182 10.99 12.87 2.42
N LEU A 183 9.96 12.71 3.23
CA LEU A 183 8.58 12.78 2.77
C LEU A 183 8.30 14.15 2.16
N TYR A 184 7.66 14.21 0.98
CA TYR A 184 7.35 15.44 0.23
C TYR A 184 8.57 16.33 -0.10
N ARG A 185 9.78 15.74 -0.19
CA ARG A 185 11.01 16.49 -0.45
C ARG A 185 10.90 17.24 -1.77
N ASN A 186 11.32 18.51 -1.78
CA ASN A 186 11.17 19.45 -2.90
C ASN A 186 9.72 19.77 -3.32
N GLY A 187 8.71 19.31 -2.56
CA GLY A 187 7.32 19.66 -2.80
C GLY A 187 7.03 21.16 -2.61
N LEU A 188 6.01 21.66 -3.30
CA LEU A 188 5.63 23.07 -3.26
C LEU A 188 5.19 23.45 -1.84
N GLN A 189 5.71 24.56 -1.31
CA GLN A 189 5.45 25.00 0.07
C GLN A 189 5.80 23.95 1.15
N ARG A 190 6.85 23.12 0.96
CA ARG A 190 7.34 22.12 1.93
C ARG A 190 7.36 22.58 3.39
N ALA A 191 7.64 23.84 3.68
CA ALA A 191 7.61 24.39 5.04
C ALA A 191 6.28 24.11 5.78
N ARG A 192 5.16 24.11 5.06
CA ARG A 192 3.83 23.79 5.61
C ARG A 192 3.61 22.30 5.87
N PHE A 193 4.43 21.44 5.29
CA PHE A 193 4.40 19.99 5.52
C PHE A 193 5.29 19.57 6.70
N LEU A 194 6.26 20.38 7.10
CA LEU A 194 7.16 20.07 8.23
C LEU A 194 6.41 19.73 9.53
N PRO A 195 5.29 20.40 9.90
CA PRO A 195 4.50 20.00 11.07
C PRO A 195 4.03 18.54 11.02
N ALA A 196 3.70 17.99 9.84
CA ALA A 196 3.32 16.59 9.72
C ALA A 196 4.49 15.64 10.04
N ILE A 197 5.70 15.99 9.58
CA ILE A 197 6.93 15.23 9.89
C ILE A 197 7.22 15.26 11.39
N GLU A 198 7.05 16.42 12.04
CA GLU A 198 7.21 16.54 13.48
C GLU A 198 6.19 15.69 14.23
N GLN A 199 4.91 15.72 13.84
CA GLN A 199 3.87 14.86 14.42
C GLN A 199 4.24 13.36 14.32
N ILE A 200 4.75 12.92 13.16
CA ILE A 200 5.24 11.53 12.99
C ILE A 200 6.38 11.25 13.98
N LYS A 201 7.38 12.11 14.06
CA LYS A 201 8.56 11.90 14.93
C LYS A 201 8.24 11.97 16.42
N THR A 202 7.29 12.80 16.82
CA THR A 202 6.83 12.90 18.22
C THR A 202 6.06 11.66 18.64
N HIS A 203 5.15 11.18 17.78
CA HIS A 203 4.22 10.12 18.16
C HIS A 203 4.62 8.72 17.70
N CYS A 204 5.63 8.57 16.83
CA CYS A 204 6.11 7.28 16.35
C CYS A 204 7.61 7.11 16.58
N GLN A 205 8.01 5.90 16.97
CA GLN A 205 9.40 5.47 16.81
C GLN A 205 9.68 5.28 15.31
N VAL A 206 10.78 5.85 14.81
CA VAL A 206 11.17 5.69 13.39
C VAL A 206 12.18 4.56 13.29
N MET A 207 11.88 3.56 12.45
CA MET A 207 12.71 2.37 12.29
C MET A 207 13.01 2.08 10.82
N HIS A 208 14.29 1.86 10.52
CA HIS A 208 14.72 1.40 9.21
C HIS A 208 14.60 -0.13 9.14
N VAL A 209 13.69 -0.62 8.30
CA VAL A 209 13.40 -2.04 8.06
C VAL A 209 13.90 -2.40 6.65
N ASP A 210 15.22 -2.47 6.50
CA ASP A 210 15.90 -2.80 5.25
C ASP A 210 16.84 -3.98 5.51
N ALA A 211 16.27 -5.17 5.52
CA ALA A 211 17.01 -6.41 5.58
C ALA A 211 17.57 -6.71 4.18
N GLY A 212 18.85 -7.10 4.09
CA GLY A 212 19.58 -7.23 2.83
C GLY A 212 18.94 -8.13 1.75
N VAL A 213 17.89 -8.91 2.07
CA VAL A 213 17.17 -9.76 1.12
C VAL A 213 15.87 -9.08 0.66
N ASP A 214 15.80 -8.71 -0.62
CA ASP A 214 14.57 -8.26 -1.27
C ASP A 214 13.84 -9.50 -1.79
N TYR A 215 12.82 -9.93 -1.05
CA TYR A 215 12.06 -11.15 -1.37
C TYR A 215 11.27 -10.99 -2.67
N ARG A 216 10.82 -9.76 -2.99
CA ARG A 216 10.13 -9.48 -4.26
C ARG A 216 11.11 -9.54 -5.43
N LEU A 217 12.29 -8.94 -5.30
CA LEU A 217 13.34 -9.03 -6.32
C LEU A 217 13.73 -10.49 -6.57
N ARG A 218 13.94 -11.29 -5.52
CA ARG A 218 14.25 -12.72 -5.67
C ARG A 218 13.16 -13.48 -6.42
N ALA A 219 11.90 -13.21 -6.10
CA ALA A 219 10.77 -13.81 -6.80
C ALA A 219 10.74 -13.40 -8.29
N LEU A 220 11.01 -12.13 -8.61
CA LEU A 220 11.02 -11.61 -9.98
C LEU A 220 12.21 -12.14 -10.81
N THR A 221 13.42 -12.08 -10.26
CA THR A 221 14.65 -12.52 -10.96
C THR A 221 14.60 -14.02 -11.29
N ALA A 222 13.98 -14.84 -10.43
CA ALA A 222 13.85 -16.27 -10.69
C ALA A 222 12.80 -16.59 -11.78
N ALA A 223 11.87 -15.67 -12.05
CA ALA A 223 10.59 -16.04 -12.60
C ALA A 223 10.45 -15.97 -14.13
N HIS A 224 11.37 -15.39 -14.88
CA HIS A 224 11.19 -15.08 -16.31
C HIS A 224 9.85 -14.34 -16.54
N LEU A 225 9.89 -13.00 -16.56
CA LEU A 225 8.68 -12.18 -16.47
C LEU A 225 7.80 -12.26 -17.73
N TRP A 226 8.35 -12.73 -18.85
CA TRP A 226 7.56 -13.12 -20.03
C TRP A 226 7.29 -14.62 -20.03
N LYS A 227 6.02 -15.02 -19.95
CA LYS A 227 5.60 -16.42 -19.96
C LYS A 227 4.78 -16.74 -21.20
N SER A 228 5.26 -17.72 -21.96
CA SER A 228 4.59 -18.22 -23.16
C SER A 228 4.99 -19.68 -23.40
N PRO A 229 4.11 -20.51 -23.97
CA PRO A 229 2.75 -20.20 -24.43
C PRO A 229 1.75 -20.13 -23.27
N LEU A 230 0.51 -19.71 -23.55
CA LEU A 230 -0.60 -19.82 -22.60
C LEU A 230 -0.98 -21.30 -22.43
N ASN A 231 -0.78 -21.81 -21.22
CA ASN A 231 -1.12 -23.16 -20.80
C ASN A 231 -1.25 -23.20 -19.27
N ASP A 232 -1.64 -24.36 -18.72
CA ASP A 232 -1.84 -24.53 -17.28
C ASP A 232 -0.57 -24.25 -16.46
N GLU A 233 0.62 -24.54 -17.01
CA GLU A 233 1.90 -24.26 -16.37
C GLU A 233 2.14 -22.75 -16.23
N THR A 234 1.90 -21.98 -17.30
CA THR A 234 1.98 -20.52 -17.29
C THR A 234 0.98 -19.92 -16.30
N HIS A 235 -0.26 -20.43 -16.26
CA HIS A 235 -1.27 -19.98 -15.28
C HIS A 235 -0.86 -20.26 -13.83
N ALA A 236 -0.32 -21.45 -13.56
CA ALA A 236 0.20 -21.80 -12.23
C ALA A 236 1.38 -20.90 -11.83
N ALA A 237 2.31 -20.65 -12.75
CA ALA A 237 3.46 -19.79 -12.51
C ALA A 237 3.08 -18.32 -12.26
N ILE A 238 2.09 -17.79 -12.98
CA ILE A 238 1.51 -16.46 -12.73
C ILE A 238 0.87 -16.39 -11.35
N SER A 239 0.09 -17.42 -10.97
CA SER A 239 -0.57 -17.48 -9.67
C SER A 239 0.43 -17.51 -8.51
N ALA A 240 1.50 -18.30 -8.65
CA ALA A 240 2.60 -18.38 -7.69
C ALA A 240 3.36 -17.05 -7.59
N LEU A 241 3.64 -16.40 -8.72
CA LEU A 241 4.26 -15.08 -8.75
C LEU A 241 3.42 -14.04 -8.01
N PHE A 242 2.12 -13.98 -8.32
CA PHE A 242 1.21 -13.05 -7.65
C PHE A 242 1.23 -13.25 -6.13
N LYS A 243 1.18 -14.51 -5.67
CA LYS A 243 1.29 -14.83 -4.24
C LYS A 243 2.59 -14.34 -3.64
N ASN A 244 3.72 -14.60 -4.30
CA ASN A 244 5.03 -14.18 -3.81
C ASN A 244 5.20 -12.64 -3.78
N LEU A 245 4.55 -11.93 -4.69
CA LEU A 245 4.64 -10.47 -4.82
C LEU A 245 3.71 -9.73 -3.85
N SER A 246 2.49 -10.25 -3.68
CA SER A 246 1.41 -9.63 -2.90
C SER A 246 1.22 -10.23 -1.51
N GLY A 247 1.81 -11.40 -1.23
CA GLY A 247 1.55 -12.16 0.00
C GLY A 247 0.18 -12.85 0.04
N THR A 248 -0.66 -12.68 -0.98
CA THR A 248 -2.04 -13.17 -1.01
C THR A 248 -2.21 -14.25 -2.08
N ASP A 249 -2.86 -15.37 -1.76
CA ASP A 249 -3.19 -16.40 -2.74
C ASP A 249 -4.04 -15.83 -3.88
N PHE A 250 -3.67 -16.12 -5.13
CA PHE A 250 -4.34 -15.58 -6.33
C PHE A 250 -5.87 -15.78 -6.27
N VAL A 251 -6.32 -16.99 -5.92
CA VAL A 251 -7.75 -17.34 -5.84
C VAL A 251 -8.49 -16.59 -4.73
N GLN A 252 -7.79 -16.18 -3.67
CA GLN A 252 -8.38 -15.48 -2.52
C GLN A 252 -8.28 -13.96 -2.65
N ALA A 253 -7.46 -13.46 -3.56
CA ALA A 253 -7.23 -12.04 -3.71
C ALA A 253 -8.49 -11.32 -4.23
N PRO A 254 -8.78 -10.10 -3.74
CA PRO A 254 -9.93 -9.33 -4.19
C PRO A 254 -9.87 -9.07 -5.71
N SER A 255 -11.03 -9.14 -6.37
CA SER A 255 -11.20 -8.83 -7.80
C SER A 255 -12.05 -7.56 -8.00
N PRO A 256 -11.61 -6.39 -7.50
CA PRO A 256 -12.43 -5.18 -7.56
C PRO A 256 -12.57 -4.66 -8.99
N VAL A 257 -13.64 -3.94 -9.25
CA VAL A 257 -13.70 -3.04 -10.40
C VAL A 257 -13.02 -1.74 -9.97
N LEU A 258 -11.89 -1.41 -10.59
CA LEU A 258 -11.21 -0.14 -10.35
C LEU A 258 -11.91 0.97 -11.13
N GLU A 259 -11.98 2.16 -10.54
CA GLU A 259 -12.37 3.36 -11.27
C GLU A 259 -11.11 4.18 -11.57
N ILE A 260 -10.70 4.20 -12.84
CA ILE A 260 -9.54 4.94 -13.33
C ILE A 260 -10.02 6.00 -14.29
N ASN A 261 -9.76 7.28 -14.00
CA ASN A 261 -10.23 8.43 -14.80
C ASN A 261 -11.72 8.34 -15.17
N HIS A 262 -12.57 8.04 -14.19
CA HIS A 262 -14.02 7.87 -14.35
C HIS A 262 -14.46 6.71 -15.24
N ARG A 263 -13.57 5.72 -15.44
CA ARG A 263 -13.84 4.51 -16.22
C ARG A 263 -13.66 3.28 -15.37
N ALA A 264 -14.70 2.44 -15.34
CA ALA A 264 -14.63 1.13 -14.72
C ALA A 264 -13.60 0.24 -15.43
N MET A 265 -12.80 -0.49 -14.65
CA MET A 265 -11.78 -1.43 -15.12
C MET A 265 -11.92 -2.71 -14.32
N LYS A 266 -12.42 -3.76 -14.96
CA LYS A 266 -12.54 -5.07 -14.32
C LYS A 266 -11.15 -5.68 -14.14
N THR A 267 -10.74 -5.88 -12.90
CA THR A 267 -9.47 -6.55 -12.59
C THR A 267 -9.69 -8.04 -12.39
N GLU A 268 -8.63 -8.83 -12.58
CA GLU A 268 -8.64 -10.22 -12.13
C GLU A 268 -8.37 -10.23 -10.63
N HIS A 269 -7.26 -9.62 -10.18
CA HIS A 269 -6.96 -9.50 -8.77
C HIS A 269 -6.17 -8.22 -8.45
N VAL A 270 -6.35 -7.70 -7.24
CA VAL A 270 -5.56 -6.60 -6.69
C VAL A 270 -5.19 -6.90 -5.25
N ALA A 271 -3.90 -6.86 -4.94
CA ALA A 271 -3.41 -6.99 -3.56
C ALA A 271 -2.06 -6.30 -3.39
N GLU A 272 -1.90 -5.51 -2.32
CA GLU A 272 -0.62 -4.97 -1.85
C GLU A 272 0.26 -4.32 -2.94
N GLY A 273 -0.34 -3.45 -3.76
CA GLY A 273 0.34 -2.73 -4.86
C GLY A 273 0.60 -3.58 -6.12
N VAL A 274 0.06 -4.80 -6.18
CA VAL A 274 0.13 -5.72 -7.33
C VAL A 274 -1.23 -5.82 -8.01
N LEU A 275 -1.25 -5.56 -9.32
CA LEU A 275 -2.44 -5.66 -10.17
C LEU A 275 -2.33 -6.85 -11.12
N ALA A 276 -3.30 -7.75 -11.13
CA ALA A 276 -3.51 -8.74 -12.19
C ALA A 276 -4.70 -8.33 -13.05
N ILE A 277 -4.47 -8.20 -14.36
CA ILE A 277 -5.47 -7.70 -15.31
C ILE A 277 -5.30 -8.32 -16.69
N ARG A 278 -6.41 -8.59 -17.38
CA ARG A 278 -6.38 -9.13 -18.75
C ARG A 278 -6.01 -8.08 -19.78
N PHE A 279 -5.30 -8.52 -20.82
CA PHE A 279 -4.97 -7.72 -21.99
C PHE A 279 -6.20 -7.10 -22.65
N SER A 280 -7.30 -7.87 -22.75
CA SER A 280 -8.56 -7.40 -23.33
C SER A 280 -9.12 -6.16 -22.62
N VAL A 281 -8.91 -6.02 -21.31
CA VAL A 281 -9.37 -4.86 -20.54
C VAL A 281 -8.39 -3.68 -20.68
N LEU A 282 -7.09 -3.97 -20.56
CA LEU A 282 -6.07 -2.91 -20.48
C LEU A 282 -5.69 -2.32 -21.85
N CYS A 283 -5.73 -3.14 -22.91
CA CYS A 283 -5.34 -2.76 -24.26
C CYS A 283 -6.46 -3.01 -25.31
N GLY A 284 -7.45 -3.85 -25.00
CA GLY A 284 -8.59 -4.12 -25.89
C GLY A 284 -9.74 -3.11 -25.78
N GLU A 285 -9.91 -2.47 -24.62
CA GLU A 285 -10.93 -1.44 -24.41
C GLU A 285 -10.39 -0.03 -24.75
N ASN A 286 -11.28 0.98 -24.75
CA ASN A 286 -10.97 2.37 -25.05
C ASN A 286 -10.17 3.06 -23.92
N ARG A 287 -8.93 2.61 -23.69
CA ARG A 287 -7.98 3.20 -22.74
C ARG A 287 -7.13 4.28 -23.39
N SER A 288 -6.68 5.20 -22.56
CA SER A 288 -5.87 6.37 -22.91
C SER A 288 -4.55 6.35 -22.15
N GLN A 289 -3.60 7.19 -22.56
CA GLN A 289 -2.32 7.33 -21.85
C GLN A 289 -2.50 7.75 -20.38
N HIS A 290 -3.50 8.59 -20.08
CA HIS A 290 -3.82 8.99 -18.71
C HIS A 290 -4.24 7.82 -17.83
N ASP A 291 -4.84 6.78 -18.42
CA ASP A 291 -5.21 5.57 -17.67
C ASP A 291 -3.95 4.79 -17.26
N TYR A 292 -2.95 4.71 -18.14
CA TYR A 292 -1.68 4.06 -17.83
C TYR A 292 -0.87 4.86 -16.79
N ILE A 293 -0.87 6.19 -16.87
CA ILE A 293 -0.27 7.06 -15.85
C ILE A 293 -0.91 6.75 -14.49
N ALA A 294 -2.23 6.80 -14.37
CA ALA A 294 -2.92 6.55 -13.11
C ALA A 294 -2.64 5.14 -12.55
N LEU A 295 -2.61 4.11 -13.40
CA LEU A 295 -2.26 2.75 -12.98
C LEU A 295 -0.82 2.64 -12.49
N SER A 296 0.12 3.22 -13.24
CA SER A 296 1.54 3.19 -12.90
C SER A 296 1.88 3.99 -11.65
N GLN A 297 1.06 4.96 -11.24
CA GLN A 297 1.20 5.64 -9.94
C GLN A 297 0.73 4.76 -8.77
N GLN A 298 -0.31 3.95 -9.01
CA GLN A 298 -0.96 3.13 -7.97
C GLN A 298 -0.32 1.76 -7.78
N PHE A 299 0.27 1.18 -8.83
CA PHE A 299 0.77 -0.19 -8.81
C PHE A 299 2.25 -0.26 -9.15
N HIS A 300 3.03 -0.81 -8.22
CA HIS A 300 4.45 -1.07 -8.44
C HIS A 300 4.69 -2.31 -9.33
N THR A 301 3.69 -3.19 -9.44
CA THR A 301 3.79 -4.42 -10.25
C THR A 301 2.47 -4.72 -10.94
N VAL A 302 2.53 -5.05 -12.23
CA VAL A 302 1.37 -5.40 -13.06
C VAL A 302 1.61 -6.74 -13.73
N LEU A 303 0.67 -7.68 -13.55
CA LEU A 303 0.58 -8.96 -14.24
C LEU A 303 -0.46 -8.80 -15.35
N LEU A 304 0.04 -8.67 -16.57
CA LEU A 304 -0.78 -8.56 -17.79
C LEU A 304 -1.05 -9.96 -18.34
N LEU A 305 -2.31 -10.36 -18.29
CA LEU A 305 -2.71 -11.71 -18.62
C LEU A 305 -3.23 -11.85 -20.05
N ASP A 306 -2.95 -13.00 -20.65
CA ASP A 306 -3.53 -13.50 -21.89
C ASP A 306 -3.30 -12.56 -23.08
N VAL A 307 -2.05 -12.15 -23.30
CA VAL A 307 -1.68 -11.29 -24.43
C VAL A 307 -1.66 -12.10 -25.73
N PRO A 308 -2.54 -11.78 -26.70
CA PRO A 308 -2.54 -12.45 -28.00
C PRO A 308 -1.44 -11.89 -28.91
N PRO A 309 -1.09 -12.57 -30.02
CA PRO A 309 -0.26 -11.98 -31.05
C PRO A 309 -0.94 -10.73 -31.64
N LEU A 310 -0.18 -9.63 -31.73
CA LEU A 310 -0.65 -8.33 -32.20
C LEU A 310 -0.49 -8.25 -33.71
N THR A 311 -1.60 -8.45 -34.43
CA THR A 311 -1.63 -8.51 -35.89
C THR A 311 -2.02 -7.18 -36.51
N SER A 312 -1.98 -7.12 -37.85
CA SER A 312 -2.46 -5.93 -38.59
C SER A 312 -3.94 -5.60 -38.35
N GLN A 313 -4.73 -6.54 -37.82
CA GLN A 313 -6.16 -6.31 -37.50
C GLN A 313 -6.36 -5.68 -36.11
N THR A 314 -5.34 -5.73 -35.24
CA THR A 314 -5.38 -5.25 -33.85
C THR A 314 -4.35 -4.14 -33.61
N GLU A 315 -4.14 -3.27 -34.62
CA GLU A 315 -3.14 -2.18 -34.54
C GLU A 315 -3.49 -1.14 -33.48
N ASP A 316 -4.77 -0.93 -33.18
CA ASP A 316 -5.19 -0.06 -32.08
C ASP A 316 -4.81 -0.67 -30.72
N HIS A 317 -5.01 -1.98 -30.53
CA HIS A 317 -4.53 -2.69 -29.34
C HIS A 317 -3.01 -2.63 -29.23
N ALA A 318 -2.32 -2.74 -30.37
CA ALA A 318 -0.86 -2.65 -30.44
C ALA A 318 -0.35 -1.26 -29.99
N ARG A 319 -0.98 -0.18 -30.46
CA ARG A 319 -0.65 1.19 -29.99
C ARG A 319 -0.89 1.37 -28.50
N ARG A 320 -1.97 0.80 -27.96
CA ARG A 320 -2.27 0.83 -26.52
C ARG A 320 -1.25 0.07 -25.70
N PHE A 321 -0.83 -1.11 -26.18
CA PHE A 321 0.24 -1.89 -25.56
C PHE A 321 1.57 -1.12 -25.54
N LEU A 322 1.95 -0.45 -26.65
CA LEU A 322 3.12 0.42 -26.70
C LEU A 322 3.06 1.54 -25.65
N ALA A 323 1.94 2.27 -25.59
CA ALA A 323 1.77 3.38 -24.65
C ALA A 323 1.85 2.90 -23.19
N MET A 324 1.28 1.72 -22.89
CA MET A 324 1.31 1.13 -21.56
C MET A 324 2.72 0.68 -21.16
N VAL A 325 3.47 -0.01 -22.04
CA VAL A 325 4.86 -0.39 -21.78
C VAL A 325 5.74 0.84 -21.56
N ASP A 326 5.54 1.89 -22.37
CA ASP A 326 6.32 3.11 -22.27
C ASP A 326 6.16 3.80 -20.91
N GLU A 327 4.91 3.96 -20.44
CA GLU A 327 4.63 4.55 -19.12
C GLU A 327 5.16 3.67 -17.97
N PHE A 328 4.96 2.35 -18.06
CA PHE A 328 5.40 1.41 -17.03
C PHE A 328 6.92 1.36 -16.92
N TYR A 329 7.60 1.44 -18.06
CA TYR A 329 9.06 1.54 -18.12
C TYR A 329 9.56 2.82 -17.43
N GLU A 330 8.96 3.98 -17.76
CA GLU A 330 9.37 5.28 -17.22
C GLU A 330 9.20 5.36 -15.69
N ARG A 331 8.21 4.68 -15.13
CA ARG A 331 7.94 4.63 -13.68
C ARG A 331 8.53 3.42 -12.96
N HIS A 332 9.35 2.63 -13.63
CA HIS A 332 9.98 1.43 -13.09
C HIS A 332 8.98 0.37 -12.58
N VAL A 333 7.76 0.33 -13.13
CA VAL A 333 6.75 -0.69 -12.83
C VAL A 333 7.29 -2.04 -13.28
N LYS A 334 7.13 -3.06 -12.44
CA LYS A 334 7.52 -4.43 -12.78
C LYS A 334 6.39 -5.08 -13.58
N LEU A 335 6.63 -5.34 -14.86
CA LEU A 335 5.64 -5.92 -15.76
C LEU A 335 5.90 -7.41 -15.92
N VAL A 336 4.92 -8.22 -15.54
CA VAL A 336 4.87 -9.66 -15.81
C VAL A 336 3.82 -9.90 -16.88
N VAL A 337 4.12 -10.71 -17.87
CA VAL A 337 3.24 -10.94 -19.02
C VAL A 337 3.02 -12.44 -19.21
N SER A 338 1.76 -12.87 -19.32
CA SER A 338 1.43 -14.15 -19.96
C SER A 338 0.96 -13.89 -21.38
N ALA A 339 1.58 -14.56 -22.35
CA ALA A 339 1.33 -14.35 -23.77
C ALA A 339 1.20 -15.67 -24.54
N GLU A 340 0.44 -15.65 -25.63
CA GLU A 340 0.29 -16.79 -26.54
C GLU A 340 1.60 -17.13 -27.25
N VAL A 341 2.44 -16.11 -27.48
CA VAL A 341 3.67 -16.20 -28.25
C VAL A 341 4.86 -15.67 -27.47
N ALA A 342 6.07 -16.06 -27.89
CA ALA A 342 7.32 -15.52 -27.35
C ALA A 342 7.40 -14.00 -27.55
N LEU A 343 8.20 -13.35 -26.71
CA LEU A 343 8.38 -11.90 -26.69
C LEU A 343 8.77 -11.33 -28.06
N GLU A 344 9.66 -12.01 -28.78
CA GLU A 344 10.15 -11.60 -30.11
C GLU A 344 9.07 -11.74 -31.19
N ALA A 345 8.07 -12.58 -30.96
CA ALA A 345 6.99 -12.89 -31.90
C ALA A 345 5.68 -12.14 -31.59
N ILE A 346 5.67 -11.26 -30.57
CA ILE A 346 4.45 -10.62 -30.10
C ILE A 346 3.80 -9.72 -31.15
N TYR A 347 4.60 -8.99 -31.93
CA TYR A 347 4.10 -8.12 -32.98
C TYR A 347 4.26 -8.77 -34.35
N GLN A 348 3.13 -8.99 -35.01
CA GLN A 348 3.00 -9.60 -36.34
C GLN A 348 2.29 -8.63 -37.32
N GLY A 349 2.12 -7.38 -36.91
CA GLY A 349 1.60 -6.30 -37.74
C GLY A 349 2.63 -5.72 -38.71
N ASN A 350 2.20 -4.73 -39.48
CA ASN A 350 3.04 -4.09 -40.50
C ASN A 350 3.27 -2.60 -40.27
N GLN A 351 2.44 -1.90 -39.50
CA GLN A 351 2.47 -0.44 -39.42
C GLN A 351 3.44 0.10 -38.37
N LEU A 352 3.69 -0.64 -37.29
CA LEU A 352 4.38 -0.19 -36.08
C LEU A 352 5.71 -0.93 -35.85
N LYS A 353 6.32 -1.48 -36.92
CA LYS A 353 7.52 -2.33 -36.80
C LYS A 353 8.66 -1.63 -36.07
N PHE A 354 8.87 -0.35 -36.32
CA PHE A 354 9.97 0.42 -35.71
C PHE A 354 9.69 0.70 -34.22
N GLU A 355 8.47 1.11 -33.89
CA GLU A 355 8.03 1.37 -32.53
C GLU A 355 8.07 0.07 -31.69
N TYR A 356 7.73 -1.07 -32.29
CA TYR A 356 7.82 -2.36 -31.63
C TYR A 356 9.25 -2.85 -31.42
N GLN A 357 10.21 -2.51 -32.27
CA GLN A 357 11.62 -2.79 -31.98
C GLN A 357 12.07 -2.06 -30.72
N ARG A 358 11.66 -0.80 -30.53
CA ARG A 358 11.93 -0.04 -29.30
C ARG A 358 11.23 -0.65 -28.09
N CYS A 359 9.96 -1.01 -28.23
CA CYS A 359 9.19 -1.67 -27.17
C CYS A 359 9.83 -3.00 -26.76
N LEU A 360 10.29 -3.80 -27.72
CA LEU A 360 10.98 -5.06 -27.46
C LEU A 360 12.23 -4.85 -26.61
N SER A 361 13.05 -3.85 -26.94
CA SER A 361 14.24 -3.49 -26.16
C SER A 361 13.87 -3.11 -24.72
N ARG A 362 12.79 -2.34 -24.53
CA ARG A 362 12.30 -1.98 -23.19
C ARG A 362 11.82 -3.21 -22.42
N LEU A 363 11.02 -4.07 -23.03
CA LEU A 363 10.54 -5.32 -22.40
C LEU A 363 11.69 -6.27 -22.02
N GLN A 364 12.76 -6.30 -22.81
CA GLN A 364 13.97 -7.06 -22.48
C GLN A 364 14.71 -6.43 -21.29
N GLU A 365 14.87 -5.11 -21.28
CA GLU A 365 15.49 -4.39 -20.16
C GLU A 365 14.66 -4.54 -18.88
N MET A 366 13.33 -4.50 -18.97
CA MET A 366 12.42 -4.69 -17.83
C MET A 366 12.54 -6.07 -17.18
N GLN A 367 13.12 -7.06 -17.88
CA GLN A 367 13.42 -8.38 -17.35
C GLN A 367 14.81 -8.47 -16.70
N SER A 368 15.66 -7.45 -16.86
CA SER A 368 17.00 -7.43 -16.28
C SER A 368 16.94 -7.25 -14.77
N GLU A 369 17.90 -7.85 -14.07
CA GLU A 369 18.04 -7.65 -12.62
C GLU A 369 18.31 -6.17 -12.27
N GLU A 370 19.01 -5.44 -13.14
CA GLU A 370 19.28 -4.01 -12.98
C GLU A 370 17.97 -3.20 -12.94
N TYR A 371 17.09 -3.39 -13.93
CA TYR A 371 15.79 -2.73 -13.93
C TYR A 371 14.92 -3.18 -12.75
N LEU A 372 14.93 -4.47 -12.42
CA LEU A 372 14.13 -5.00 -11.30
C LEU A 372 14.55 -4.41 -9.95
N ARG A 373 15.80 -3.99 -9.78
CA ARG A 373 16.28 -3.29 -8.57
C ARG A 373 15.85 -1.82 -8.50
N LEU A 374 15.45 -1.21 -9.61
CA LEU A 374 15.04 0.19 -9.61
C LEU A 374 13.78 0.38 -8.75
N PRO A 375 13.75 1.38 -7.85
CA PRO A 375 12.56 1.69 -7.07
C PRO A 375 11.46 2.21 -7.99
N HIS A 376 10.23 1.78 -7.70
CA HIS A 376 9.02 2.28 -8.35
C HIS A 376 8.87 3.80 -8.13
N LEU A 377 8.44 4.51 -9.17
CA LEU A 377 8.21 5.95 -9.17
C LEU A 377 6.69 6.23 -9.19
N PRO A 378 6.08 6.46 -8.01
CA PRO A 378 4.64 6.70 -7.88
C PRO A 378 4.19 8.07 -8.38
#